data_AF-Q5DC52-F1
#
_entry.id   AF-Q5DC52-F1
#
_cell.length_a   1.000
_cell.length_b   1.000
_cell.length_c   1.000
_cell.angle_alpha   90.00
_cell.angle_beta   90.00
_cell.angle_gamma   90.00
#
_symmetry.space_group_name_H-M   'P 1'
#
loop_
_entity.id
_entity.type
_entity.pdbx_description
1 polymer ?
#
loop_
_entity_poly.entity_id
_entity_poly.type
_entity_poly.pdbx_seq_one_letter_code
_entity_poly.pdbx_strand_id
1 'polypeptide(L)'
;MDISMNSDYGGLPTENTIEIPLRGGDEIIELDTDQLPDGEEVLNILSQEKAPLQIWITVAIAYYKKKLYDDFEKVLEEAYRNAADLQPYHDSDLVRLLDMLANYYGRKAYKYV
;
A
#
# COMPACT_ATOMS: atom_id res chain seq x y z
N MET A 1 -43.15 6.38 -11.22
CA MET A 1 -42.59 7.15 -10.10
C MET A 1 -41.08 7.01 -10.22
N ASP A 2 -40.43 8.03 -10.75
CA ASP A 2 -38.98 8.16 -10.71
C ASP A 2 -38.55 8.27 -9.25
N ILE A 3 -37.78 7.30 -8.79
CA ILE A 3 -37.11 7.39 -7.49
C ILE A 3 -35.78 8.08 -7.79
N SER A 4 -35.77 9.41 -7.65
CA SER A 4 -34.55 10.21 -7.67
C SER A 4 -33.57 9.62 -6.66
N MET A 5 -32.43 9.13 -7.16
CA MET A 5 -31.27 8.77 -6.36
C MET A 5 -30.76 10.03 -5.69
N ASN A 6 -31.09 10.21 -4.41
CA ASN A 6 -30.45 11.21 -3.58
C ASN A 6 -29.04 10.70 -3.29
N SER A 7 -28.08 11.27 -4.00
CA SER A 7 -26.64 11.13 -3.77
C SER A 7 -26.28 11.80 -2.45
N ASP A 8 -26.58 11.11 -1.35
CA ASP A 8 -26.06 11.40 -0.02
C ASP A 8 -24.99 10.34 0.29
N TYR A 9 -23.90 10.36 -0.48
CA TYR A 9 -22.70 9.57 -0.16
C TYR A 9 -21.89 10.34 0.89
N GLY A 10 -22.45 10.42 2.10
CA GLY A 10 -21.67 10.71 3.29
C GLY A 10 -20.76 9.52 3.60
N GLY A 11 -19.47 9.66 3.29
CA GLY A 11 -18.37 9.03 4.02
C GLY A 11 -18.41 7.52 4.21
N LEU A 12 -18.58 6.75 3.13
CA LEU A 12 -18.09 5.36 3.10
C LEU A 12 -16.65 5.40 2.58
N PRO A 13 -15.68 4.76 3.23
CA PRO A 13 -14.37 4.56 2.60
C PRO A 13 -14.66 3.80 1.32
N THR A 14 -14.29 4.36 0.17
CA THR A 14 -14.25 3.60 -1.05
C THR A 14 -13.29 2.44 -0.78
N GLU A 15 -13.82 1.21 -0.64
CA GLU A 15 -13.03 0.03 -0.25
C GLU A 15 -11.86 -0.27 -1.20
N ASN A 16 -11.78 0.50 -2.29
CA ASN A 16 -10.85 0.35 -3.37
C ASN A 16 -9.87 1.52 -3.51
N THR A 17 -9.75 2.44 -2.55
CA THR A 17 -8.79 3.57 -2.65
C THR A 17 -7.80 3.60 -1.49
N ILE A 18 -6.53 3.90 -1.78
CA ILE A 18 -5.47 4.15 -0.78
C ILE A 18 -5.11 5.63 -0.81
N GLU A 19 -5.18 6.28 0.32
CA GLU A 19 -4.81 7.69 0.48
C GLU A 19 -3.30 7.82 0.76
N ILE A 20 -2.60 8.55 -0.10
CA ILE A 20 -1.18 8.86 0.05
C ILE A 20 -1.04 10.36 0.38
N PRO A 21 -0.57 10.74 1.58
CA PRO A 21 -0.37 12.14 1.92
C PRO A 21 0.80 12.72 1.11
N LEU A 22 0.60 13.91 0.54
CA LEU A 22 1.66 14.65 -0.14
C LEU A 22 2.57 15.37 0.85
N ARG A 23 3.85 15.46 0.49
CA ARG A 23 4.86 16.08 1.33
C ARG A 23 4.69 17.60 1.36
N GLY A 24 4.42 18.12 2.55
CA GLY A 24 4.47 19.57 2.83
C GLY A 24 3.15 20.31 2.69
N GLY A 25 2.02 19.61 2.63
CA GLY A 25 0.67 20.18 2.64
C GLY A 25 -0.39 19.21 3.16
N ASP A 26 -1.65 19.64 3.12
CA ASP A 26 -2.84 18.82 3.44
C ASP A 26 -3.39 18.08 2.20
N GLU A 27 -2.66 18.09 1.09
CA GLU A 27 -3.08 17.43 -0.14
C GLU A 27 -2.85 15.91 -0.03
N ILE A 28 -3.81 15.14 -0.54
CA ILE A 28 -3.81 13.68 -0.52
C ILE A 28 -4.04 13.20 -1.94
N ILE A 29 -3.26 12.21 -2.38
CA ILE A 29 -3.52 11.49 -3.62
C ILE A 29 -4.29 10.22 -3.30
N GLU A 30 -5.32 9.96 -4.09
CA GLU A 30 -6.11 8.73 -4.06
C GLU A 30 -5.56 7.73 -5.09
N LEU A 31 -5.05 6.61 -4.60
CA LEU A 31 -4.60 5.49 -5.42
C LEU A 31 -5.72 4.45 -5.54
N ASP A 32 -6.26 4.28 -6.74
CA ASP A 32 -7.25 3.25 -7.02
C ASP A 32 -6.61 1.85 -7.01
N THR A 33 -7.03 1.02 -6.05
CA THR A 33 -6.60 -0.37 -5.91
C THR A 33 -7.12 -1.27 -7.03
N ASP A 34 -8.18 -0.90 -7.76
CA ASP A 34 -8.63 -1.59 -8.99
C ASP A 34 -7.77 -1.22 -10.21
N GLN A 35 -7.02 -0.12 -10.13
CA GLN A 35 -6.12 0.35 -11.18
C GLN A 35 -4.72 0.67 -10.64
N LEU A 36 -4.18 -0.22 -9.79
CA LEU A 36 -2.80 -0.09 -9.30
C LEU A 36 -1.81 0.13 -10.46
N PRO A 37 -1.00 1.20 -10.39
CA PRO A 37 0.10 1.43 -11.31
C PRO A 37 1.19 0.36 -11.18
N ASP A 38 2.20 0.44 -12.05
CA ASP A 38 3.38 -0.42 -11.96
C ASP A 38 4.12 -0.19 -10.63
N GLY A 39 4.73 -1.26 -10.09
CA GLY A 39 5.43 -1.18 -8.80
C GLY A 39 6.49 -0.09 -8.74
N GLU A 40 7.22 0.16 -9.83
CA GLU A 40 8.25 1.21 -9.90
C GLU A 40 7.66 2.63 -9.83
N GLU A 41 6.51 2.86 -10.45
CA GLU A 41 5.81 4.14 -10.36
C GLU A 41 5.34 4.40 -8.92
N VAL A 42 4.74 3.40 -8.29
CA VAL A 42 4.29 3.52 -6.90
C VAL A 42 5.46 3.70 -5.92
N LEU A 43 6.57 2.99 -6.12
CA LEU A 43 7.79 3.17 -5.33
C LEU A 43 8.31 4.61 -5.42
N ASN A 44 8.32 5.20 -6.61
CA ASN A 44 8.75 6.58 -6.81
C ASN A 44 7.85 7.57 -6.06
N ILE A 45 6.52 7.40 -6.15
CA ILE A 45 5.55 8.25 -5.44
C ILE A 45 5.76 8.14 -3.93
N LEU A 46 5.74 6.92 -3.38
CA LEU A 46 5.87 6.70 -1.93
C LEU A 46 7.18 7.25 -1.37
N SER A 47 8.27 7.13 -2.13
CA SER A 47 9.60 7.63 -1.74
C SER A 47 9.67 9.16 -1.79
N GLN A 48 9.18 9.78 -2.87
CA GLN A 48 9.21 11.23 -3.05
C GLN A 48 8.38 11.95 -1.99
N GLU A 49 7.20 11.40 -1.70
CA GLU A 49 6.25 11.96 -0.75
C GLU A 49 6.58 11.60 0.71
N LYS A 50 7.61 10.78 0.94
CA LYS A 50 7.95 10.25 2.28
C LYS A 50 6.73 9.64 2.97
N ALA A 51 5.98 8.83 2.23
CA ALA A 51 4.76 8.22 2.72
C ALA A 51 5.06 7.37 3.98
N PRO A 52 4.20 7.39 5.02
CA PRO A 52 4.46 6.67 6.25
C PRO A 52 4.39 5.16 6.03
N LEU A 53 5.13 4.38 6.82
CA LEU A 53 5.29 2.93 6.66
C LEU A 53 3.95 2.17 6.51
N GLN A 54 2.90 2.60 7.22
CA GLN A 54 1.57 2.01 7.12
C GLN A 54 1.00 2.05 5.69
N ILE A 55 1.28 3.11 4.91
CA ILE A 55 0.83 3.24 3.53
C ILE A 55 1.57 2.26 2.63
N TRP A 56 2.89 2.09 2.80
CA TRP A 56 3.66 1.06 2.09
C TRP A 56 3.09 -0.34 2.30
N ILE A 57 2.74 -0.68 3.55
CA ILE A 57 2.12 -1.96 3.89
C ILE A 57 0.75 -2.11 3.21
N THR A 58 -0.05 -1.03 3.20
CA THR A 58 -1.39 -1.03 2.59
C THR A 58 -1.33 -1.23 1.07
N VAL A 59 -0.40 -0.53 0.40
CA VAL A 59 -0.11 -0.68 -1.03
C VAL A 59 0.35 -2.10 -1.34
N ALA A 60 1.27 -2.66 -0.56
CA ALA A 60 1.71 -4.03 -0.75
C ALA A 60 0.52 -5.01 -0.66
N ILE A 61 -0.33 -4.90 0.36
CA ILE A 61 -1.53 -5.74 0.49
C ILE A 61 -2.41 -5.64 -0.76
N ALA A 62 -2.56 -4.45 -1.36
CA ALA A 62 -3.33 -4.27 -2.58
C ALA A 62 -2.71 -5.02 -3.78
N TYR A 63 -1.39 -4.94 -3.97
CA TYR A 63 -0.69 -5.73 -4.99
C TYR A 63 -0.87 -7.24 -4.77
N TYR A 64 -0.78 -7.69 -3.51
CA TYR A 64 -0.97 -9.10 -3.15
C TYR A 64 -2.38 -9.59 -3.48
N LYS A 65 -3.43 -8.80 -3.19
CA LYS A 65 -4.83 -9.12 -3.52
C LYS A 65 -5.04 -9.30 -5.02
N LYS A 66 -4.31 -8.53 -5.84
CA LYS A 66 -4.32 -8.63 -7.31
C LYS A 66 -3.42 -9.73 -7.89
N LYS A 67 -2.74 -10.49 -7.03
CA LYS A 67 -1.76 -11.52 -7.43
C LYS A 67 -0.54 -10.94 -8.17
N LEU A 68 -0.28 -9.65 -8.01
CA LEU A 68 0.92 -8.96 -8.50
C LEU A 68 2.04 -9.15 -7.48
N TYR A 69 2.54 -10.39 -7.38
CA TYR A 69 3.43 -10.81 -6.31
C TYR A 69 4.83 -10.19 -6.40
N ASP A 70 5.31 -9.91 -7.61
CA ASP A 70 6.62 -9.28 -7.80
C ASP A 70 6.60 -7.82 -7.31
N ASP A 71 5.52 -7.08 -7.57
CA ASP A 71 5.36 -5.70 -7.09
C ASP A 71 5.10 -5.67 -5.58
N PHE A 72 4.33 -6.61 -5.05
CA PHE A 72 4.19 -6.81 -3.60
C PHE A 72 5.55 -6.97 -2.90
N GLU A 73 6.40 -7.86 -3.42
CA GLU A 73 7.74 -8.13 -2.88
C GLU A 73 8.63 -6.89 -2.96
N LYS A 74 8.68 -6.24 -4.13
CA LYS A 74 9.46 -5.01 -4.33
C LYS A 74 9.07 -3.90 -3.35
N VAL A 75 7.77 -3.64 -3.16
CA VAL A 75 7.28 -2.60 -2.26
C VAL A 75 7.66 -2.88 -0.81
N LEU A 76 7.50 -4.12 -0.33
CA LEU A 76 7.87 -4.47 1.04
C LEU A 76 9.37 -4.49 1.28
N GLU A 77 10.16 -4.97 0.31
CA GLU A 77 11.62 -4.93 0.41
C GLU A 77 12.13 -3.49 0.47
N GLU A 78 11.57 -2.60 -0.35
CA GLU A 78 11.99 -1.20 -0.37
C GLU A 78 11.58 -0.45 0.90
N ALA A 79 10.38 -0.73 1.43
CA ALA A 79 9.96 -0.23 2.72
C ALA A 79 10.87 -0.74 3.85
N TYR A 80 11.32 -1.99 3.80
CA TYR A 80 12.27 -2.53 4.78
C TYR A 80 13.65 -1.87 4.66
N ARG A 81 14.18 -1.74 3.44
CA ARG A 81 15.48 -1.09 3.16
C ARG A 81 15.53 0.34 3.70
N ASN A 82 14.43 1.08 3.54
CA ASN A 82 14.33 2.48 3.94
C ASN A 82 13.63 2.68 5.29
N ALA A 83 13.38 1.63 6.08
CA ALA A 83 12.59 1.74 7.30
C ALA A 83 13.11 2.84 8.26
N ALA A 84 14.42 2.99 8.41
CA ALA A 84 15.01 4.05 9.23
C ALA A 84 14.55 5.47 8.82
N ASP A 85 14.35 5.71 7.52
CA ASP A 85 13.96 7.00 6.95
C ASP A 85 12.43 7.22 6.95
N LEU A 86 11.64 6.17 7.18
CA LEU A 86 10.18 6.19 7.23
C LEU A 86 9.63 6.47 8.65
N GLN A 87 10.50 6.77 9.60
CA GLN A 87 10.10 7.17 10.95
C GLN A 87 9.35 8.52 10.95
N PRO A 88 8.36 8.70 11.84
CA PRO A 88 7.94 7.79 12.90
C PRO A 88 6.96 6.71 12.41
N TYR A 89 7.06 5.49 12.96
CA TYR A 89 6.04 4.45 12.84
C TYR A 89 5.95 3.64 14.15
N HIS A 90 4.90 2.83 14.31
CA HIS A 90 4.79 1.93 15.47
C HIS A 90 5.59 0.64 15.24
N ASP A 91 6.27 0.12 16.27
CA ASP A 91 7.03 -1.14 16.16
C ASP A 91 6.16 -2.30 15.61
N SER A 92 4.85 -2.28 15.86
CA SER A 92 3.88 -3.23 15.31
C SER A 92 3.83 -3.23 13.79
N ASP A 93 4.02 -2.08 13.13
CA ASP A 93 4.02 -1.96 11.68
C ASP A 93 5.27 -2.62 11.08
N LEU A 94 6.43 -2.42 11.71
CA LEU A 94 7.66 -3.08 11.30
C LEU A 94 7.59 -4.60 11.48
N VAL A 95 7.09 -5.07 12.63
CA VAL A 95 6.88 -6.52 12.86
C VAL A 95 5.93 -7.10 11.81
N ARG A 96 4.83 -6.40 11.51
CA ARG A 96 3.88 -6.82 10.47
C ARG A 96 4.53 -6.91 9.09
N LEU A 97 5.36 -5.94 8.72
CA LEU A 97 6.11 -5.97 7.46
C LEU A 97 7.03 -7.19 7.40
N LEU A 98 7.78 -7.44 8.47
CA LEU A 98 8.72 -8.57 8.56
C LEU A 98 7.99 -9.91 8.47
N ASP A 99 6.86 -10.05 9.16
CA ASP A 99 6.02 -11.23 9.10
C ASP A 99 5.50 -11.48 7.68
N MET A 100 5.09 -10.42 6.96
CA MET A 100 4.65 -10.55 5.58
C MET A 100 5.74 -11.06 4.66
N LEU A 101 6.96 -10.50 4.75
CA LEU A 101 8.11 -10.96 3.98
C LEU A 101 8.47 -12.42 4.32
N ALA A 102 8.54 -12.76 5.61
CA ALA A 102 8.85 -14.13 6.05
C ALA A 102 7.82 -15.15 5.52
N ASN A 103 6.53 -14.84 5.66
CA ASN A 103 5.45 -15.68 5.13
C ASN A 103 5.51 -15.81 3.61
N TYR A 104 5.80 -14.71 2.91
CA TYR A 104 5.90 -14.70 1.45
C TYR A 104 7.07 -15.53 0.95
N TYR A 105 8.29 -15.33 1.49
CA TYR A 105 9.45 -16.13 1.11
C TYR A 105 9.29 -17.60 1.49
N GLY A 106 8.65 -17.90 2.63
CA GLY A 106 8.27 -19.26 2.97
C GLY A 106 7.44 -19.91 1.86
N ARG A 107 6.34 -19.27 1.44
CA ARG A 107 5.48 -19.75 0.34
C ARG A 107 6.20 -19.84 -0.99
N LYS A 108 7.04 -18.86 -1.32
CA LYS A 108 7.84 -18.81 -2.55
C LYS A 108 8.78 -20.01 -2.59
N ALA A 109 9.50 -20.31 -1.51
CA ALA A 109 10.39 -21.46 -1.40
C ALA A 109 9.64 -22.81 -1.54
N TYR A 110 8.49 -22.97 -0.87
CA TYR A 110 7.67 -24.19 -0.98
C TYR A 110 7.12 -24.42 -2.40
N LYS A 111 6.93 -23.38 -3.20
CA LYS A 111 6.45 -23.51 -4.60
C LYS A 111 7.52 -24.11 -5.53
N TYR A 112 8.77 -24.20 -5.11
CA TYR A 112 9.89 -24.76 -5.87
C TYR A 112 10.42 -26.10 -5.29
N VAL A 113 9.66 -26.73 -4.40
CA VAL A 113 9.90 -28.09 -3.87
C VAL A 113 8.80 -29.03 -4.37
#